data_AF-A0A6N8KUP0-F1
#
_entry.id   AF-A0A6N8KUP0-F1
#
_cell.length_a   1.000
_cell.length_b   1.000
_cell.length_c   1.000
_cell.angle_alpha   90.00
_cell.angle_beta   90.00
_cell.angle_gamma   90.00
#
_symmetry.space_group_name_H-M   'P 1'
#
loop_
_entity.id
_entity.type
_entity.pdbx_description
1 polymer ?
#
loop_
_entity_poly.entity_id
_entity_poly.type
_entity_poly.pdbx_seq_one_letter_code
_entity_poly.pdbx_strand_id
1 'polypeptide(L)'
;MRLTKMKTMRKQWACFLGFMMLCSMGMAAGRLDTVSFSKFKVYADAVQYAKKEHKYIIIDFYTDWCVPCKKMDKEVLQHPQTAYLLAGQFILLQLNAEKGEGLPLARKHKIQAYPTFVVLNPDEQEVGRVTGAQPISLFAENIKKTINVDRTDEQIIKRYAAMERSPELVNDYAFILMKKGEEASGFEVIADYYANLTLKQRLDPVNWFVFNRYTIDRQHPRIADLFAHQAEYRQSLGDQAVDNYFTKMIRRDLMYFVLANTTLDTEKDQLLYQDVLHYFEEAGIQEHPEIMPLAAIAKANMEKLPRMSYLQVLQQQLPKLNTIQVLMLLERLKPDHSADSVAVNALQEALLLKYIPEQSDYAQRRLNRTLTSIRNVNQKNGVQFEHLPFKTALGMAKLKDKYLFVDVYATWCGPCKQMDMDVFAKDEVGEFMHQHVVPLKMDGESGEGKAFLKEHNITAYPTFLVFNKEGKEVGRLVGVYAVNTFIEKLKSFMQ
;
A
#
# COMPACT_ATOMS: atom_id res chain seq x y z
N MET A 1 -52.82 -2.78 47.04
CA MET A 1 -53.58 -2.60 45.78
C MET A 1 -52.69 -2.27 44.58
N ARG A 2 -51.51 -2.91 44.49
CA ARG A 2 -50.64 -2.96 43.31
C ARG A 2 -50.77 -4.38 42.78
N LEU A 3 -51.51 -4.62 41.69
CA LEU A 3 -51.45 -5.86 40.86
C LEU A 3 -52.45 -5.91 39.68
N THR A 4 -53.11 -4.81 39.29
CA THR A 4 -54.17 -4.85 38.26
C THR A 4 -54.01 -3.87 37.08
N LYS A 5 -52.81 -3.34 36.83
CA LYS A 5 -52.51 -2.53 35.62
C LYS A 5 -51.39 -3.06 34.71
N MET A 6 -50.93 -4.30 34.92
CA MET A 6 -49.86 -4.92 34.11
C MET A 6 -50.33 -6.01 33.13
N LYS A 7 -51.64 -6.29 33.03
CA LYS A 7 -52.18 -7.36 32.16
C LYS A 7 -52.77 -6.90 30.82
N THR A 8 -52.91 -5.60 30.56
CA THR A 8 -53.45 -5.06 29.30
C THR A 8 -52.38 -4.53 28.32
N MET A 9 -51.11 -4.47 28.71
CA MET A 9 -50.01 -4.07 27.82
C MET A 9 -49.25 -5.23 27.16
N ARG A 10 -49.64 -6.48 27.41
CA ARG A 10 -48.99 -7.68 26.86
C ARG A 10 -49.70 -8.29 25.65
N LYS A 11 -50.85 -7.73 25.23
CA LYS A 11 -51.64 -8.22 24.08
C LYS A 11 -51.62 -7.31 22.84
N GLN A 12 -51.02 -6.12 22.91
CA GLN A 12 -50.82 -5.26 21.73
C GLN A 12 -49.40 -5.36 21.12
N TRP A 13 -48.47 -6.02 21.81
CA TRP A 13 -47.09 -6.24 21.33
C TRP A 13 -46.91 -7.56 20.57
N ALA A 14 -47.95 -8.40 20.49
CA ALA A 14 -47.92 -9.67 19.76
C ALA A 14 -48.36 -9.56 18.29
N CYS A 15 -48.82 -8.38 17.83
CA CYS A 15 -49.11 -8.11 16.41
C CYS A 15 -48.06 -7.23 15.71
N PHE A 16 -47.07 -6.70 16.42
CA PHE A 16 -45.98 -5.92 15.80
C PHE A 16 -44.69 -6.73 15.57
N LEU A 17 -44.54 -7.89 16.21
CA LEU A 17 -43.42 -8.82 16.02
C LEU A 17 -43.62 -9.81 14.85
N GLY A 18 -44.80 -9.80 14.20
CA GLY A 18 -45.10 -10.61 13.01
C GLY A 18 -44.95 -9.88 11.66
N PHE A 19 -44.78 -8.56 11.67
CA PHE A 19 -44.57 -7.75 10.45
C PHE A 19 -43.14 -7.21 10.31
N MET A 20 -42.29 -7.45 11.33
CA MET A 20 -40.89 -7.04 11.38
C MET A 20 -39.93 -8.23 11.18
N MET A 21 -40.41 -9.30 10.54
CA MET A 21 -39.66 -10.52 10.24
C MET A 21 -39.88 -11.00 8.79
N LEU A 22 -40.07 -10.06 7.87
CA LEU A 22 -40.14 -10.33 6.42
C LEU A 22 -39.59 -9.18 5.54
N CYS A 23 -38.81 -8.27 6.14
CA CYS A 23 -38.00 -7.29 5.39
C CYS A 23 -36.53 -7.33 5.81
N SER A 24 -36.03 -8.52 6.15
CA SER A 24 -34.61 -8.85 6.08
C SER A 24 -34.26 -9.32 4.67
N MET A 25 -34.71 -8.61 3.63
CA MET A 25 -33.96 -8.60 2.38
C MET A 25 -32.72 -7.78 2.69
N GLY A 26 -31.61 -8.48 2.85
CA GLY A 26 -30.33 -7.87 3.11
C GLY A 26 -30.14 -6.69 2.17
N MET A 27 -29.86 -5.52 2.75
CA MET A 27 -28.98 -4.57 2.08
C MET A 27 -27.64 -5.27 1.96
N ALA A 28 -27.51 -6.11 0.93
CA ALA A 28 -26.22 -6.37 0.36
C ALA A 28 -25.66 -4.99 0.02
N ALA A 29 -24.61 -4.57 0.73
CA ALA A 29 -23.64 -3.68 0.16
C ALA A 29 -23.29 -4.30 -1.20
N GLY A 30 -23.91 -3.76 -2.26
CA GLY A 30 -23.75 -4.31 -3.60
C GLY A 30 -22.28 -4.26 -3.90
N ARG A 31 -21.64 -5.43 -3.98
CA ARG A 31 -20.28 -5.53 -4.50
C ARG A 31 -20.31 -4.84 -5.86
N LEU A 32 -19.57 -3.73 -5.98
CA LEU A 32 -19.34 -3.04 -7.25
C LEU A 32 -18.97 -4.05 -8.35
N ASP A 33 -18.32 -5.15 -7.97
CA ASP A 33 -17.95 -6.33 -8.77
C ASP A 33 -19.10 -6.96 -9.59
N THR A 34 -20.37 -6.65 -9.32
CA THR A 34 -21.54 -7.21 -10.02
C THR A 34 -22.11 -6.31 -11.12
N VAL A 35 -21.72 -5.04 -11.20
CA VAL A 35 -22.23 -4.10 -12.21
C VAL A 35 -21.32 -4.14 -13.43
N SER A 36 -21.84 -4.63 -14.55
CA SER A 36 -21.12 -4.68 -15.82
C SER A 36 -21.85 -3.92 -16.92
N PHE A 37 -21.10 -3.32 -17.84
CA PHE A 37 -21.63 -2.83 -19.10
C PHE A 37 -22.30 -3.94 -19.90
N SER A 38 -23.45 -3.66 -20.53
CA SER A 38 -23.91 -4.46 -21.66
C SER A 38 -22.95 -4.22 -22.83
N LYS A 39 -22.14 -5.23 -23.16
CA LYS A 39 -21.07 -5.15 -24.17
C LYS A 39 -21.46 -5.86 -25.46
N PHE A 40 -21.16 -5.21 -26.58
CA PHE A 40 -21.45 -5.69 -27.92
C PHE A 40 -20.19 -5.64 -28.79
N LYS A 41 -20.15 -6.51 -29.81
CA LYS A 41 -19.12 -6.53 -30.87
C LYS A 41 -19.71 -6.46 -32.27
N VAL A 42 -21.05 -6.39 -32.35
CA VAL A 42 -21.83 -6.36 -33.58
C VAL A 42 -22.75 -5.13 -33.50
N TYR A 43 -22.65 -4.24 -34.48
CA TYR A 43 -23.34 -2.95 -34.50
C TYR A 43 -24.86 -3.12 -34.52
N ALA A 44 -25.37 -4.04 -35.32
CA ALA A 44 -26.80 -4.30 -35.42
C ALA A 44 -27.42 -4.73 -34.07
N ASP A 45 -26.75 -5.63 -33.35
CA ASP A 45 -27.20 -6.11 -32.04
C ASP A 45 -27.20 -4.98 -31.00
N ALA A 46 -26.15 -4.15 -31.02
CA ALA A 46 -26.05 -2.99 -30.14
C ALA A 46 -27.19 -1.99 -30.40
N VAL A 47 -27.47 -1.67 -31.66
CA VAL A 47 -28.56 -0.76 -32.05
C VAL A 47 -29.92 -1.32 -31.65
N GLN A 48 -30.17 -2.61 -31.90
CA GLN A 48 -31.43 -3.23 -31.55
C GLN A 48 -31.66 -3.20 -30.03
N TYR A 49 -30.63 -3.50 -29.24
CA TYR A 49 -30.71 -3.45 -27.78
C TYR A 49 -30.87 -2.02 -27.27
N ALA A 50 -30.11 -1.07 -27.82
CA ALA A 50 -30.20 0.36 -27.47
C ALA A 50 -31.60 0.94 -27.71
N LYS A 51 -32.23 0.61 -28.84
CA LYS A 51 -33.61 1.01 -29.16
C LYS A 51 -34.62 0.41 -28.17
N LYS A 52 -34.47 -0.87 -27.82
CA LYS A 52 -35.36 -1.56 -26.89
C LYS A 52 -35.26 -1.01 -25.46
N GLU A 53 -34.04 -0.76 -25.00
CA GLU A 53 -33.77 -0.36 -23.60
C GLU A 53 -33.68 1.16 -23.43
N HIS A 54 -33.89 1.92 -24.51
CA HIS A 54 -33.75 3.39 -24.56
C HIS A 54 -32.38 3.89 -24.05
N LYS A 55 -31.30 3.21 -24.45
CA LYS A 55 -29.92 3.53 -24.03
C LYS A 55 -29.09 4.11 -25.18
N TYR A 56 -28.16 5.00 -24.85
CA TYR A 56 -27.14 5.50 -25.78
C TYR A 56 -26.07 4.44 -26.04
N ILE A 57 -25.41 4.51 -27.20
CA ILE A 57 -24.35 3.59 -27.62
C ILE A 57 -23.01 4.31 -27.54
N ILE A 58 -22.10 3.82 -26.69
CA ILE A 58 -20.68 4.23 -26.72
C ILE A 58 -19.98 3.28 -27.68
N ILE A 59 -19.53 3.78 -28.83
CA ILE A 59 -18.71 3.04 -29.78
C ILE A 59 -17.23 3.32 -29.48
N ASP A 60 -16.54 2.33 -28.94
CA ASP A 60 -15.08 2.32 -28.76
C ASP A 60 -14.41 1.89 -30.07
N PHE A 61 -13.89 2.88 -30.81
CA PHE A 61 -13.06 2.63 -31.98
C PHE A 61 -11.60 2.45 -31.57
N TYR A 62 -11.10 1.23 -31.73
CA TYR A 62 -9.72 0.84 -31.39
C TYR A 62 -8.97 0.23 -32.57
N THR A 63 -7.65 0.02 -32.43
CA THR A 63 -6.83 -0.79 -33.35
C THR A 63 -5.93 -1.74 -32.56
N ASP A 64 -5.47 -2.83 -33.19
CA ASP A 64 -4.72 -3.88 -32.49
C ASP A 64 -3.34 -3.42 -31.98
N TRP A 65 -2.75 -2.43 -32.67
CA TRP A 65 -1.45 -1.84 -32.34
C TRP A 65 -1.54 -0.69 -31.32
N CYS A 66 -2.75 -0.22 -31.01
CA CYS A 66 -2.97 0.93 -30.11
C CYS A 66 -2.78 0.55 -28.63
N VAL A 67 -1.62 0.90 -28.07
CA VAL A 67 -1.30 0.70 -26.65
C VAL A 67 -2.26 1.49 -25.72
N PRO A 68 -2.57 2.78 -25.97
CA PRO A 68 -3.54 3.50 -25.15
C PRO A 68 -4.94 2.89 -25.15
N CYS A 69 -5.38 2.28 -26.26
CA CYS A 69 -6.67 1.60 -26.37
C CYS A 69 -6.73 0.37 -25.45
N LYS A 70 -5.67 -0.46 -25.44
CA LYS A 70 -5.54 -1.61 -24.53
C LYS A 70 -5.56 -1.16 -23.06
N LYS A 71 -4.93 -0.02 -22.76
CA LYS A 71 -4.96 0.58 -21.42
C LYS A 71 -6.37 1.02 -21.04
N MET A 72 -7.07 1.73 -21.91
CA MET A 72 -8.47 2.13 -21.68
C MET A 72 -9.38 0.92 -21.47
N ASP A 73 -9.26 -0.13 -22.29
CA ASP A 73 -10.08 -1.33 -22.15
C ASP A 73 -9.89 -1.98 -20.78
N LYS A 74 -8.63 -2.23 -20.38
CA LYS A 74 -8.29 -2.90 -19.11
C LYS A 74 -8.59 -2.05 -17.88
N GLU A 75 -8.20 -0.78 -17.87
CA GLU A 75 -8.21 0.07 -16.68
C GLU A 75 -9.50 0.90 -16.54
N VAL A 76 -10.24 1.10 -17.63
CA VAL A 76 -11.42 1.98 -17.66
C VAL A 76 -12.67 1.20 -18.04
N LEU A 77 -12.75 0.66 -19.27
CA LEU A 77 -13.99 0.07 -19.79
C LEU A 77 -14.38 -1.25 -19.10
N GLN A 78 -13.40 -1.99 -18.58
CA GLN A 78 -13.63 -3.21 -17.79
C GLN A 78 -13.77 -2.93 -16.29
N HIS A 79 -13.47 -1.71 -15.83
CA HIS A 79 -13.53 -1.40 -14.41
C HIS A 79 -14.98 -1.29 -13.92
N PRO A 80 -15.37 -1.96 -12.81
CA PRO A 80 -16.76 -1.96 -12.34
C PRO A 80 -17.31 -0.56 -12.03
N GLN A 81 -16.45 0.36 -11.55
CA GLN A 81 -16.83 1.76 -11.33
C GLN A 81 -17.31 2.46 -12.61
N THR A 82 -16.75 2.14 -13.78
CA THR A 82 -17.19 2.74 -15.05
C THR A 82 -18.60 2.27 -15.41
N ALA A 83 -18.88 0.98 -15.22
CA ALA A 83 -20.21 0.42 -15.40
C ALA A 83 -21.22 1.00 -14.39
N TYR A 84 -20.84 1.14 -13.12
CA TYR A 84 -21.65 1.81 -12.11
C TYR A 84 -22.03 3.23 -12.52
N LEU A 85 -21.10 3.97 -13.11
CA LEU A 85 -21.35 5.35 -13.52
C LEU A 85 -22.19 5.49 -14.79
N LEU A 86 -22.13 4.53 -15.73
CA LEU A 86 -22.66 4.70 -17.10
C LEU A 86 -23.72 3.67 -17.54
N ALA A 87 -23.72 2.44 -17.01
CA ALA A 87 -24.54 1.34 -17.54
C ALA A 87 -26.07 1.57 -17.43
N GLY A 88 -26.50 2.52 -16.59
CA GLY A 88 -27.90 2.95 -16.52
C GLY A 88 -28.41 3.62 -17.78
N GLN A 89 -27.54 4.36 -18.50
CA GLN A 89 -27.91 5.17 -19.67
C GLN A 89 -27.20 4.73 -20.95
N PHE A 90 -26.10 3.98 -20.83
CA PHE A 90 -25.22 3.65 -21.94
C PHE A 90 -25.00 2.15 -22.09
N ILE A 91 -24.76 1.72 -23.32
CA ILE A 91 -24.16 0.43 -23.67
C ILE A 91 -22.80 0.63 -24.32
N LEU A 92 -21.95 -0.40 -24.33
CA LEU A 92 -20.62 -0.34 -24.94
C LEU A 92 -20.56 -1.25 -26.17
N LEU A 93 -20.19 -0.69 -27.32
CA LEU A 93 -19.90 -1.40 -28.55
C LEU A 93 -18.41 -1.23 -28.87
N GLN A 94 -17.66 -2.33 -28.94
CA GLN A 94 -16.22 -2.28 -29.24
C GLN A 94 -15.96 -2.72 -30.67
N LEU A 95 -15.39 -1.84 -31.48
CA LEU A 95 -15.11 -2.10 -32.89
C LEU A 95 -13.66 -1.78 -33.24
N ASN A 96 -12.99 -2.74 -33.87
CA ASN A 96 -11.69 -2.49 -34.47
C ASN A 96 -11.90 -1.63 -35.74
N ALA A 97 -11.38 -0.41 -35.73
CA ALA A 97 -11.57 0.58 -36.79
C ALA A 97 -10.91 0.22 -38.13
N GLU A 98 -10.10 -0.84 -38.17
CA GLU A 98 -9.37 -1.30 -39.37
C GLU A 98 -9.88 -2.65 -39.88
N LYS A 99 -10.85 -3.28 -39.21
CA LYS A 99 -11.32 -4.63 -39.51
C LYS A 99 -12.85 -4.75 -39.49
N GLY A 100 -13.37 -5.70 -40.28
CA GLY A 100 -14.79 -6.07 -40.27
C GLY A 100 -15.73 -4.87 -40.45
N GLU A 101 -16.83 -4.85 -39.70
CA GLU A 101 -17.81 -3.76 -39.69
C GLU A 101 -17.29 -2.44 -39.07
N GLY A 102 -16.20 -2.50 -38.30
CA GLY A 102 -15.60 -1.31 -37.70
C GLY A 102 -14.94 -0.39 -38.73
N LEU A 103 -14.40 -0.93 -39.83
CA LEU A 103 -13.78 -0.14 -40.91
C LEU A 103 -14.76 0.84 -41.61
N PRO A 104 -15.93 0.40 -42.13
CA PRO A 104 -16.89 1.33 -42.73
C PRO A 104 -17.50 2.30 -41.71
N LEU A 105 -17.72 1.88 -40.46
CA LEU A 105 -18.23 2.75 -39.39
C LEU A 105 -17.21 3.81 -38.97
N ALA A 106 -15.93 3.45 -38.85
CA ALA A 106 -14.86 4.41 -38.54
C ALA A 106 -14.73 5.48 -39.64
N ARG A 107 -14.90 5.09 -40.91
CA ARG A 107 -14.97 6.04 -42.04
C ARG A 107 -16.19 6.94 -41.96
N LYS A 108 -17.38 6.39 -41.70
CA LYS A 108 -18.63 7.15 -41.52
C LYS A 108 -18.49 8.22 -40.44
N HIS A 109 -17.90 7.87 -39.30
CA HIS A 109 -17.68 8.78 -38.17
C HIS A 109 -16.38 9.59 -38.23
N LYS A 110 -15.64 9.51 -39.35
CA LYS A 110 -14.39 10.26 -39.59
C LYS A 110 -13.39 10.11 -38.44
N ILE A 111 -13.14 8.88 -38.00
CA ILE A 111 -12.18 8.60 -36.93
C ILE A 111 -10.76 8.83 -37.44
N GLN A 112 -10.00 9.67 -36.73
CA GLN A 112 -8.65 10.10 -37.11
C GLN A 112 -7.59 9.82 -36.03
N ALA A 113 -8.02 9.50 -34.82
CA ALA A 113 -7.14 9.24 -33.68
C ALA A 113 -7.73 8.11 -32.83
N TYR A 114 -6.86 7.41 -32.09
CA TYR A 114 -7.26 6.27 -31.25
C TYR A 114 -6.72 6.41 -29.82
N PRO A 115 -7.48 6.00 -28.79
CA PRO A 115 -8.89 5.59 -28.88
C PRO A 115 -9.81 6.79 -29.17
N THR A 116 -10.91 6.54 -29.88
CA THR A 116 -12.02 7.50 -29.99
C THR A 116 -13.32 6.80 -29.61
N PHE A 117 -14.09 7.43 -28.74
CA PHE A 117 -15.37 6.95 -28.24
C PHE A 117 -16.48 7.81 -28.81
N VAL A 118 -17.21 7.30 -29.80
CA VAL A 118 -18.38 7.99 -30.38
C VAL A 118 -19.62 7.64 -29.58
N VAL A 119 -20.49 8.60 -29.29
CA VAL A 119 -21.75 8.36 -28.59
C VAL A 119 -22.92 8.57 -29.56
N LEU A 120 -23.74 7.52 -29.73
CA LEU A 120 -24.96 7.57 -30.53
C LEU A 120 -26.20 7.55 -29.63
N ASN A 121 -27.26 8.23 -30.04
CA ASN A 121 -28.60 8.02 -29.49
C ASN A 121 -29.24 6.72 -30.07
N PRO A 122 -30.39 6.27 -29.54
CA PRO A 122 -31.08 5.09 -30.07
C PRO A 122 -31.46 5.19 -31.55
N ASP A 123 -31.59 6.40 -32.10
CA ASP A 123 -31.86 6.67 -33.52
C ASP A 123 -30.60 6.70 -34.39
N GLU A 124 -29.46 6.26 -33.84
CA GLU A 124 -28.17 6.13 -34.53
C GLU A 124 -27.55 7.49 -34.94
N GLN A 125 -28.02 8.58 -34.36
CA GLN A 125 -27.43 9.90 -34.52
C GLN A 125 -26.29 10.10 -33.54
N GLU A 126 -25.17 10.63 -34.02
CA GLU A 126 -24.05 10.99 -33.16
C GLU A 126 -24.38 12.23 -32.33
N VAL A 127 -24.32 12.10 -31.01
CA VAL A 127 -24.61 13.18 -30.05
C VAL A 127 -23.33 13.76 -29.41
N GLY A 128 -22.21 13.04 -29.51
CA GLY A 128 -20.89 13.57 -29.20
C GLY A 128 -19.82 12.49 -29.18
N ARG A 129 -18.60 12.87 -28.81
CA ARG A 129 -17.46 11.92 -28.73
C ARG A 129 -16.42 12.35 -27.71
N VAL A 130 -15.62 11.37 -27.25
CA VAL A 130 -14.45 11.56 -26.40
C VAL A 130 -13.23 10.99 -27.13
N THR A 131 -12.14 11.75 -27.20
CA THR A 131 -10.91 11.32 -27.90
C THR A 131 -9.75 11.21 -26.92
N GLY A 132 -8.95 10.17 -27.08
CA GLY A 132 -7.75 9.91 -26.27
C GLY A 132 -8.04 9.16 -24.97
N ALA A 133 -6.97 8.68 -24.33
CA ALA A 133 -7.05 7.95 -23.08
C ALA A 133 -7.23 8.90 -21.88
N GLN A 134 -8.12 8.55 -20.96
CA GLN A 134 -8.47 9.36 -19.78
C GLN A 134 -8.78 8.45 -18.57
N PRO A 135 -8.55 8.90 -17.31
CA PRO A 135 -8.93 8.15 -16.11
C PRO A 135 -10.46 7.96 -15.99
N ILE A 136 -10.90 6.93 -15.24
CA ILE A 136 -12.31 6.52 -15.06
C ILE A 136 -13.27 7.69 -14.85
N SER A 137 -13.02 8.53 -13.84
CA SER A 137 -13.94 9.60 -13.47
C SER A 137 -14.11 10.63 -14.58
N LEU A 138 -13.00 11.03 -15.22
CA LEU A 138 -13.02 12.00 -16.31
C LEU A 138 -13.68 11.44 -17.56
N PHE A 139 -13.39 10.16 -17.88
CA PHE A 139 -14.02 9.48 -19.00
C PHE A 139 -15.55 9.42 -18.83
N ALA A 140 -16.03 8.95 -17.67
CA ALA A 140 -17.46 8.85 -17.40
C ALA A 140 -18.17 10.21 -17.40
N GLU A 141 -17.53 11.24 -16.85
CA GLU A 141 -18.04 12.61 -16.91
C GLU A 141 -18.17 13.10 -18.36
N ASN A 142 -17.11 12.96 -19.16
CA ASN A 142 -17.11 13.43 -20.54
C ASN A 142 -18.11 12.66 -21.42
N ILE A 143 -18.29 11.35 -21.20
CA ILE A 143 -19.33 10.57 -21.87
C ILE A 143 -20.73 11.07 -21.49
N LYS A 144 -21.00 11.36 -20.22
CA LYS A 144 -22.32 11.91 -19.82
C LYS A 144 -22.59 13.28 -20.43
N LYS A 145 -21.56 14.11 -20.63
CA LYS A 145 -21.70 15.41 -21.28
C LYS A 145 -22.09 15.31 -22.76
N THR A 146 -21.77 14.21 -23.46
CA THR A 146 -22.13 14.08 -24.88
C THR A 146 -23.64 13.98 -25.11
N ILE A 147 -24.40 13.49 -24.14
CA ILE A 147 -25.86 13.34 -24.27
C ILE A 147 -26.63 14.54 -23.71
N ASN A 148 -25.92 15.50 -23.12
CA ASN A 148 -26.49 16.70 -22.53
C ASN A 148 -25.83 17.94 -23.14
N VAL A 149 -26.41 18.45 -24.23
CA VAL A 149 -25.89 19.61 -24.98
C VAL A 149 -25.74 20.85 -24.08
N ASP A 150 -26.60 20.98 -23.06
CA ASP A 150 -26.55 22.06 -22.06
C ASP A 150 -25.34 21.98 -21.12
N ARG A 151 -24.54 20.89 -21.21
CA ARG A 151 -23.34 20.64 -20.41
C ARG A 151 -22.03 20.68 -21.20
N THR A 152 -22.06 21.19 -22.43
CA THR A 152 -20.83 21.60 -23.11
C THR A 152 -20.20 22.80 -22.39
N ASP A 153 -18.87 22.94 -22.44
CA ASP A 153 -18.17 24.07 -21.80
C ASP A 153 -18.77 25.43 -22.24
N GLU A 154 -19.14 25.55 -23.52
CA GLU A 154 -19.79 26.75 -24.08
C GLU A 154 -21.18 27.00 -23.46
N GLN A 155 -22.06 26.00 -23.40
CA GLN A 155 -23.39 26.16 -22.79
C GLN A 155 -23.31 26.40 -21.29
N ILE A 156 -22.37 25.76 -20.57
CA ILE A 156 -22.15 26.00 -19.15
C ILE A 156 -21.77 27.45 -18.91
N ILE A 157 -20.81 27.99 -19.67
CA ILE A 157 -20.41 29.39 -19.58
C ILE A 157 -21.59 30.32 -19.86
N LYS A 158 -22.37 30.03 -20.91
CA LYS A 158 -23.54 30.83 -21.30
C LYS A 158 -24.62 30.83 -20.23
N ARG A 159 -24.97 29.66 -19.67
CA ARG A 159 -25.98 29.50 -18.62
C ARG A 159 -25.54 30.18 -17.32
N TYR A 160 -24.27 30.04 -16.96
CA TYR A 160 -23.72 30.72 -15.78
C TYR A 160 -23.75 32.24 -15.94
N ALA A 161 -23.42 32.76 -17.14
CA ALA A 161 -23.54 34.18 -17.46
C ALA A 161 -24.99 34.68 -17.44
N ALA A 162 -25.96 33.81 -17.74
CA ALA A 162 -27.40 34.08 -17.62
C ALA A 162 -27.93 34.01 -16.17
N MET A 163 -27.04 34.06 -15.17
CA MET A 163 -27.35 34.01 -13.73
C MET A 163 -28.00 32.70 -13.24
N GLU A 164 -27.94 31.62 -14.03
CA GLU A 164 -28.35 30.32 -13.51
C GLU A 164 -27.34 29.84 -12.44
N ARG A 165 -27.83 29.36 -11.31
CA ARG A 165 -27.02 28.88 -10.17
C ARG A 165 -27.48 27.51 -9.69
N SER A 166 -27.84 26.62 -10.60
CA SER A 166 -28.11 25.23 -10.24
C SER A 166 -26.83 24.55 -9.70
N PRO A 167 -26.92 23.62 -8.73
CA PRO A 167 -25.76 22.94 -8.14
C PRO A 167 -24.81 22.34 -9.19
N GLU A 168 -25.40 21.67 -10.18
CA GLU A 168 -24.69 21.04 -11.30
C GLU A 168 -23.91 22.07 -12.12
N LEU A 169 -24.57 23.16 -12.53
CA LEU A 169 -23.97 24.20 -13.35
C LEU A 169 -22.83 24.91 -12.61
N VAL A 170 -23.01 25.22 -11.32
CA VAL A 170 -21.99 25.87 -10.50
C VAL A 170 -20.75 24.99 -10.37
N ASN A 171 -20.94 23.70 -10.06
CA ASN A 171 -19.86 22.72 -9.99
C ASN A 171 -19.11 22.59 -11.33
N ASP A 172 -19.85 22.48 -12.44
CA ASP A 172 -19.27 22.35 -13.78
C ASP A 172 -18.50 23.61 -14.20
N TYR A 173 -19.06 24.79 -13.94
CA TYR A 173 -18.42 26.07 -14.25
C TYR A 173 -17.15 26.30 -13.43
N ALA A 174 -17.20 26.06 -12.11
CA ALA A 174 -16.01 26.14 -11.26
C ALA A 174 -14.91 25.17 -11.72
N PHE A 175 -15.28 23.97 -12.18
CA PHE A 175 -14.33 23.02 -12.74
C PHE A 175 -13.70 23.48 -14.06
N ILE A 176 -14.48 24.11 -14.95
CA ILE A 176 -13.95 24.71 -16.19
C ILE A 176 -12.89 25.77 -15.87
N LEU A 177 -13.14 26.63 -14.88
CA LEU A 177 -12.17 27.64 -14.45
C LEU A 177 -10.87 26.99 -13.96
N MET A 178 -10.96 25.96 -13.10
CA MET A 178 -9.78 25.21 -12.64
C MET A 178 -9.00 24.55 -13.78
N LYS A 179 -9.70 23.95 -14.76
CA LYS A 179 -9.08 23.33 -15.94
C LYS A 179 -8.33 24.36 -16.79
N LYS A 180 -8.73 25.62 -16.77
CA LYS A 180 -8.05 26.73 -17.45
C LYS A 180 -6.90 27.35 -16.63
N GLY A 181 -6.64 26.85 -15.42
CA GLY A 181 -5.64 27.41 -14.50
C GLY A 181 -6.15 28.59 -13.66
N GLU A 182 -7.45 28.89 -13.71
CA GLU A 182 -8.10 29.97 -12.94
C GLU A 182 -8.66 29.43 -11.62
N GLU A 183 -7.81 28.79 -10.82
CA GLU A 183 -8.24 28.07 -9.61
C GLU A 183 -8.90 28.99 -8.58
N ALA A 184 -8.33 30.18 -8.35
CA ALA A 184 -8.86 31.15 -7.40
C ALA A 184 -10.31 31.55 -7.74
N SER A 185 -10.58 31.89 -9.01
CA SER A 185 -11.91 32.21 -9.51
C SER A 185 -12.86 31.01 -9.36
N GLY A 186 -12.37 29.80 -9.63
CA GLY A 186 -13.13 28.57 -9.41
C GLY A 186 -13.56 28.40 -7.95
N PHE A 187 -12.67 28.65 -6.99
CA PHE A 187 -13.01 28.58 -5.56
C PHE A 187 -13.94 29.72 -5.12
N GLU A 188 -13.79 30.93 -5.68
CA GLU A 188 -14.66 32.08 -5.39
C GLU A 188 -16.10 31.80 -5.84
N VAL A 189 -16.31 31.23 -7.03
CA VAL A 189 -17.63 30.79 -7.51
C VAL A 189 -18.31 29.85 -6.51
N ILE A 190 -17.57 28.90 -5.93
CA ILE A 190 -18.11 27.96 -4.95
C ILE A 190 -18.40 28.64 -3.61
N ALA A 191 -17.53 29.56 -3.18
CA ALA A 191 -17.73 30.32 -1.95
C ALA A 191 -19.01 31.17 -2.04
N ASP A 192 -19.19 31.91 -3.13
CA ASP A 192 -20.36 32.74 -3.40
C ASP A 192 -21.64 31.91 -3.46
N TYR A 193 -21.59 30.79 -4.18
CA TYR A 193 -22.72 29.87 -4.28
C TYR A 193 -23.16 29.39 -2.90
N TYR A 194 -22.23 28.86 -2.11
CA TYR A 194 -22.54 28.30 -0.80
C TYR A 194 -23.04 29.35 0.20
N ALA A 195 -22.48 30.56 0.16
CA ALA A 195 -22.91 31.68 1.00
C ALA A 195 -24.39 32.05 0.77
N ASN A 196 -24.88 31.89 -0.46
CA ASN A 196 -26.26 32.18 -0.84
C ASN A 196 -27.24 31.02 -0.63
N LEU A 197 -26.78 29.83 -0.21
CA LEU A 197 -27.67 28.72 0.12
C LEU A 197 -28.30 28.89 1.50
N THR A 198 -29.61 28.64 1.59
CA THR A 198 -30.30 28.41 2.86
C THR A 198 -29.82 27.11 3.50
N LEU A 199 -29.95 26.96 4.83
CA LEU A 199 -29.59 25.71 5.52
C LEU A 199 -30.26 24.47 4.89
N LYS A 200 -31.55 24.55 4.57
CA LYS A 200 -32.28 23.46 3.89
C LYS A 200 -31.61 23.05 2.57
N GLN A 201 -31.13 24.02 1.79
CA GLN A 201 -30.42 23.73 0.54
C GLN A 201 -29.01 23.22 0.79
N ARG A 202 -28.30 23.74 1.80
CA ARG A 202 -26.96 23.23 2.18
C ARG A 202 -26.99 21.77 2.57
N LEU A 203 -28.07 21.34 3.24
CA LEU A 203 -28.31 19.95 3.65
C LEU A 203 -28.75 19.05 2.50
N ASP A 204 -29.14 19.60 1.33
CA ASP A 204 -29.55 18.80 0.19
C ASP A 204 -28.35 18.01 -0.39
N PRO A 205 -28.46 16.69 -0.61
CA PRO A 205 -27.37 15.89 -1.16
C PRO A 205 -26.75 16.40 -2.45
N VAL A 206 -27.52 17.11 -3.29
CA VAL A 206 -26.99 17.68 -4.53
C VAL A 206 -25.91 18.75 -4.29
N ASN A 207 -25.85 19.34 -3.10
CA ASN A 207 -24.88 20.38 -2.73
C ASN A 207 -23.64 19.85 -1.99
N TRP A 208 -23.57 18.54 -1.72
CA TRP A 208 -22.43 17.93 -1.02
C TRP A 208 -21.09 18.09 -1.74
N PHE A 209 -21.13 18.37 -3.05
CA PHE A 209 -19.94 18.62 -3.86
C PHE A 209 -19.10 19.79 -3.34
N VAL A 210 -19.74 20.78 -2.69
CA VAL A 210 -19.06 21.93 -2.08
C VAL A 210 -18.01 21.46 -1.08
N PHE A 211 -18.31 20.41 -0.31
CA PHE A 211 -17.39 19.83 0.65
C PHE A 211 -16.39 18.88 -0.01
N ASN A 212 -16.90 17.84 -0.69
CA ASN A 212 -16.07 16.72 -1.12
C ASN A 212 -14.98 17.10 -2.16
N ARG A 213 -15.22 18.18 -2.91
CA ARG A 213 -14.36 18.68 -3.99
C ARG A 213 -13.68 20.00 -3.65
N TYR A 214 -14.38 20.89 -2.95
CA TYR A 214 -13.96 22.28 -2.78
C TYR A 214 -13.74 22.71 -1.32
N THR A 215 -13.84 21.80 -0.35
CA THR A 215 -13.43 22.02 1.04
C THR A 215 -12.39 20.97 1.41
N ILE A 216 -11.15 21.24 1.03
CA ILE A 216 -10.03 20.31 1.16
C ILE A 216 -9.11 20.61 2.36
N ASP A 217 -9.37 21.70 3.07
CA ASP A 217 -8.64 22.12 4.25
C ASP A 217 -9.54 22.05 5.48
N ARG A 218 -9.02 21.48 6.56
CA ARG A 218 -9.67 21.36 7.86
C ARG A 218 -9.92 22.72 8.50
N GLN A 219 -9.07 23.70 8.22
CA GLN A 219 -9.21 25.07 8.73
C GLN A 219 -10.17 25.93 7.90
N HIS A 220 -10.77 25.37 6.85
CA HIS A 220 -11.68 26.12 6.00
C HIS A 220 -12.96 26.52 6.77
N PRO A 221 -13.46 27.77 6.69
CA PRO A 221 -14.63 28.22 7.46
C PRO A 221 -15.90 27.36 7.33
N ARG A 222 -16.16 26.80 6.14
CA ARG A 222 -17.25 25.84 5.89
C ARG A 222 -17.24 24.60 6.81
N ILE A 223 -16.10 24.21 7.35
CA ILE A 223 -15.99 23.07 8.28
C ILE A 223 -16.76 23.35 9.58
N ALA A 224 -16.76 24.59 10.06
CA ALA A 224 -17.52 24.96 11.25
C ALA A 224 -19.04 24.81 11.05
N ASP A 225 -19.55 25.16 9.85
CA ASP A 225 -20.96 24.94 9.49
C ASP A 225 -21.30 23.44 9.43
N LEU A 226 -20.42 22.62 8.85
CA LEU A 226 -20.57 21.16 8.83
C LEU A 226 -20.65 20.58 10.24
N PHE A 227 -19.81 21.03 11.18
CA PHE A 227 -19.90 20.58 12.57
C PHE A 227 -21.16 21.07 13.28
N ALA A 228 -21.54 22.34 13.08
CA ALA A 228 -22.73 22.92 13.69
C ALA A 228 -24.02 22.19 13.29
N HIS A 229 -24.05 21.60 12.09
CA HIS A 229 -25.21 20.89 11.53
C HIS A 229 -24.91 19.41 11.20
N GLN A 230 -23.93 18.81 11.89
CA GLN A 230 -23.43 17.47 11.55
C GLN A 230 -24.52 16.40 11.57
N ALA A 231 -25.44 16.47 12.56
CA ALA A 231 -26.54 15.53 12.69
C ALA A 231 -27.53 15.62 11.53
N GLU A 232 -27.87 16.84 11.11
CA GLU A 232 -28.75 17.08 9.96
C GLU A 232 -28.10 16.63 8.64
N TYR A 233 -26.78 16.85 8.49
CA TYR A 233 -26.03 16.34 7.35
C TYR A 233 -26.02 14.81 7.32
N ARG A 234 -25.80 14.16 8.46
CA ARG A 234 -25.87 12.69 8.59
C ARG A 234 -27.28 12.16 8.27
N GLN A 235 -28.32 12.85 8.71
CA GLN A 235 -29.70 12.49 8.41
C GLN A 235 -30.02 12.58 6.91
N SER A 236 -29.51 13.62 6.24
CA SER A 236 -29.80 13.88 4.82
C SER A 236 -28.94 13.05 3.86
N LEU A 237 -27.64 12.95 4.13
CA LEU A 237 -26.64 12.30 3.27
C LEU A 237 -26.39 10.83 3.63
N GLY A 238 -26.67 10.45 4.87
CA GLY A 238 -26.23 9.20 5.49
C GLY A 238 -24.87 9.32 6.18
N ASP A 239 -24.71 8.59 7.28
CA ASP A 239 -23.47 8.57 8.09
C ASP A 239 -22.22 8.28 7.26
N GLN A 240 -22.30 7.29 6.38
CA GLN A 240 -21.16 6.86 5.56
C GLN A 240 -20.62 7.99 4.68
N ALA A 241 -21.47 8.86 4.12
CA ALA A 241 -21.03 9.95 3.25
C ALA A 241 -20.24 11.01 4.04
N VAL A 242 -20.71 11.30 5.25
CA VAL A 242 -20.09 12.26 6.18
C VAL A 242 -18.79 11.68 6.76
N ASP A 243 -18.82 10.41 7.20
CA ASP A 243 -17.66 9.70 7.74
C ASP A 243 -16.53 9.59 6.71
N ASN A 244 -16.85 9.28 5.45
CA ASN A 244 -15.86 9.21 4.37
C ASN A 244 -15.16 10.56 4.14
N TYR A 245 -15.90 11.66 4.27
CA TYR A 245 -15.35 13.01 4.13
C TYR A 245 -14.36 13.33 5.25
N PHE A 246 -14.76 13.10 6.51
CA PHE A 246 -13.87 13.28 7.67
C PHE A 246 -12.66 12.35 7.61
N THR A 247 -12.87 11.07 7.30
CA THR A 247 -11.83 10.04 7.15
C THR A 247 -10.77 10.47 6.15
N LYS A 248 -11.15 11.06 5.00
CA LYS A 248 -10.19 11.54 3.99
C LYS A 248 -9.24 12.60 4.56
N MET A 249 -9.77 13.57 5.30
CA MET A 249 -8.96 14.66 5.88
C MET A 249 -8.10 14.17 7.04
N ILE A 250 -8.70 13.45 7.99
CA ILE A 250 -7.98 12.95 9.18
C ILE A 250 -6.90 11.96 8.78
N ARG A 251 -7.16 11.06 7.81
CA ARG A 251 -6.13 10.16 7.29
C ARG A 251 -4.94 10.91 6.72
N ARG A 252 -5.16 11.97 5.94
CA ARG A 252 -4.06 12.79 5.39
C ARG A 252 -3.23 13.39 6.51
N ASP A 253 -3.88 13.98 7.51
CA ASP A 253 -3.20 14.69 8.58
C ASP A 253 -2.47 13.70 9.53
N LEU A 254 -3.07 12.55 9.85
CA LEU A 254 -2.41 11.49 10.62
C LEU A 254 -1.21 10.88 9.90
N MET A 255 -1.23 10.78 8.57
CA MET A 255 -0.09 10.25 7.80
C MET A 255 1.19 11.06 7.98
N TYR A 256 1.09 12.36 8.24
CA TYR A 256 2.24 13.16 8.61
C TYR A 256 2.96 12.60 9.85
N PHE A 257 2.20 12.27 10.90
CA PHE A 257 2.73 11.74 12.16
C PHE A 257 3.10 10.27 12.08
N VAL A 258 2.36 9.46 11.32
CA VAL A 258 2.67 8.03 11.12
C VAL A 258 4.00 7.84 10.38
N LEU A 259 4.30 8.69 9.39
CA LEU A 259 5.47 8.57 8.53
C LEU A 259 6.60 9.55 8.86
N ALA A 260 6.58 10.18 10.04
CA ALA A 260 7.57 11.20 10.40
C ALA A 260 9.01 10.65 10.39
N ASN A 261 9.88 11.19 9.53
CA ASN A 261 11.29 10.78 9.40
C ASN A 261 12.24 11.54 10.34
N THR A 262 11.77 12.63 10.94
CA THR A 262 12.51 13.51 11.84
C THR A 262 11.93 13.43 13.26
N THR A 263 12.66 13.94 14.25
CA THR A 263 12.14 14.11 15.60
C THR A 263 10.91 15.02 15.58
N LEU A 264 9.73 14.44 15.82
CA LEU A 264 8.50 15.14 16.17
C LEU A 264 8.70 15.69 17.58
N ASP A 265 9.16 16.94 17.69
CA ASP A 265 9.40 17.57 19.00
C ASP A 265 9.33 19.09 18.98
N THR A 266 8.88 19.68 17.87
CA THR A 266 8.63 21.11 17.88
C THR A 266 7.29 21.37 18.58
N GLU A 267 7.20 22.48 19.30
CA GLU A 267 5.93 22.99 19.86
C GLU A 267 4.83 23.02 18.78
N LYS A 268 5.23 23.35 17.54
CA LYS A 268 4.37 23.34 16.36
C LYS A 268 3.79 21.95 16.04
N ASP A 269 4.59 20.89 16.12
CA ASP A 269 4.13 19.52 15.86
C ASP A 269 3.12 19.07 16.93
N GLN A 270 3.36 19.44 18.20
CA GLN A 270 2.45 19.14 19.29
C GLN A 270 1.12 19.87 19.13
N LEU A 271 1.15 21.18 18.83
CA LEU A 271 -0.05 21.96 18.56
C LEU A 271 -0.83 21.40 17.36
N LEU A 272 -0.15 21.08 16.27
CA LEU A 272 -0.79 20.47 15.10
C LEU A 272 -1.42 19.11 15.43
N TYR A 273 -0.74 18.27 16.22
CA TYR A 273 -1.28 16.97 16.61
C TYR A 273 -2.52 17.10 17.49
N GLN A 274 -2.51 18.01 18.47
CA GLN A 274 -3.68 18.28 19.31
C GLN A 274 -4.87 18.80 18.50
N ASP A 275 -4.60 19.68 17.52
CA ASP A 275 -5.61 20.21 16.63
C ASP A 275 -6.24 19.11 15.74
N VAL A 276 -5.43 18.16 15.27
CA VAL A 276 -5.93 16.96 14.54
C VAL A 276 -6.77 16.06 15.46
N LEU A 277 -6.36 15.86 16.72
CA LEU A 277 -7.12 15.06 17.68
C LEU A 277 -8.47 15.70 18.05
N HIS A 278 -8.50 17.02 18.25
CA HIS A 278 -9.74 17.74 18.51
C HIS A 278 -10.73 17.60 17.34
N TYR A 279 -10.26 17.81 16.11
CA TYR A 279 -11.07 17.61 14.92
C TYR A 279 -11.58 16.17 14.78
N PHE A 280 -10.73 15.19 15.10
CA PHE A 280 -11.10 13.79 15.08
C PHE A 280 -12.19 13.47 16.11
N GLU A 281 -12.13 14.12 17.27
CA GLU A 281 -13.14 13.99 18.32
C GLU A 281 -14.48 14.58 17.91
N GLU A 282 -14.49 15.80 17.38
CA GLU A 282 -15.70 16.47 16.87
C GLU A 282 -16.33 15.72 15.69
N ALA A 283 -15.52 15.04 14.87
CA ALA A 283 -16.01 14.22 13.75
C ALA A 283 -16.79 12.97 14.21
N GLY A 284 -16.57 12.51 15.44
CA GLY A 284 -17.27 11.35 16.01
C GLY A 284 -16.91 10.01 15.35
N ILE A 285 -15.71 9.90 14.75
CA ILE A 285 -15.27 8.71 14.00
C ILE A 285 -14.04 8.02 14.61
N GLN A 286 -13.84 8.15 15.92
CA GLN A 286 -12.68 7.65 16.67
C GLN A 286 -12.45 6.14 16.46
N GLU A 287 -13.54 5.39 16.37
CA GLU A 287 -13.54 3.93 16.19
C GLU A 287 -13.58 3.51 14.72
N HIS A 288 -13.47 4.45 13.77
CA HIS A 288 -13.52 4.14 12.35
C HIS A 288 -12.32 3.25 11.96
N PRO A 289 -12.57 2.11 11.28
CA PRO A 289 -11.55 1.07 11.07
C PRO A 289 -10.36 1.53 10.22
N GLU A 290 -10.54 2.52 9.33
CA GLU A 290 -9.44 3.10 8.56
C GLU A 290 -8.59 4.10 9.34
N ILE A 291 -9.13 4.70 10.41
CA ILE A 291 -8.46 5.79 11.15
C ILE A 291 -7.84 5.29 12.44
N MET A 292 -8.56 4.46 13.20
CA MET A 292 -8.14 3.96 14.51
C MET A 292 -6.71 3.35 14.50
N PRO A 293 -6.32 2.51 13.51
CA PRO A 293 -4.96 1.97 13.46
C PRO A 293 -3.91 3.05 13.19
N LEU A 294 -4.22 4.05 12.35
CA LEU A 294 -3.32 5.17 12.03
C LEU A 294 -3.14 6.09 13.25
N ALA A 295 -4.24 6.37 13.97
CA ALA A 295 -4.22 7.18 15.18
C ALA A 295 -3.36 6.53 16.27
N ALA A 296 -3.45 5.21 16.44
CA ALA A 296 -2.63 4.46 17.39
C ALA A 296 -1.12 4.56 17.06
N ILE A 297 -0.75 4.46 15.78
CA ILE A 297 0.65 4.56 15.34
C ILE A 297 1.15 6.01 15.46
N ALA A 298 0.33 6.99 15.06
CA ALA A 298 0.65 8.41 15.22
C ALA A 298 0.90 8.76 16.68
N LYS A 299 0.04 8.29 17.59
CA LYS A 299 0.21 8.44 19.04
C LYS A 299 1.52 7.84 19.53
N ALA A 300 1.85 6.61 19.12
CA ALA A 300 3.10 5.95 19.49
C ALA A 300 4.35 6.75 19.06
N ASN A 301 4.29 7.41 17.91
CA ASN A 301 5.37 8.30 17.44
C ASN A 301 5.42 9.60 18.25
N MET A 302 4.27 10.23 18.52
CA MET A 302 4.19 11.48 19.28
C MET A 302 4.63 11.31 20.75
N GLU A 303 4.29 10.18 21.37
CA GLU A 303 4.74 9.80 22.71
C GLU A 303 6.19 9.30 22.76
N LYS A 304 6.85 9.18 21.60
CA LYS A 304 8.23 8.69 21.45
C LYS A 304 8.45 7.35 22.16
N LEU A 305 7.53 6.41 21.96
CA LEU A 305 7.61 5.11 22.63
C LEU A 305 8.96 4.44 22.37
N PRO A 306 9.51 3.71 23.36
CA PRO A 306 10.69 2.88 23.15
C PRO A 306 10.52 1.95 21.94
N ARG A 307 11.62 1.66 21.23
CA ARG A 307 11.58 0.94 19.95
C ARG A 307 10.78 -0.35 20.03
N MET A 308 10.97 -1.15 21.07
CA MET A 308 10.24 -2.41 21.26
C MET A 308 8.73 -2.19 21.42
N SER A 309 8.32 -1.22 22.25
CA SER A 309 6.90 -0.87 22.44
C SER A 309 6.25 -0.35 21.15
N TYR A 310 6.97 0.47 20.38
CA TYR A 310 6.50 0.91 19.06
C TYR A 310 6.29 -0.26 18.09
N LEU A 311 7.23 -1.22 18.05
CA LEU A 311 7.08 -2.41 17.20
C LEU A 311 5.90 -3.30 17.62
N GLN A 312 5.59 -3.37 18.92
CA GLN A 312 4.38 -4.06 19.41
C GLN A 312 3.10 -3.36 18.94
N VAL A 313 3.07 -2.01 18.94
CA VAL A 313 1.97 -1.25 18.33
C VAL A 313 1.85 -1.59 16.85
N LEU A 314 2.95 -1.61 16.09
CA LEU A 314 2.92 -2.02 14.68
C LEU A 314 2.39 -3.45 14.52
N GLN A 315 2.85 -4.41 15.31
CA GLN A 315 2.40 -5.80 15.24
C GLN A 315 0.86 -5.92 15.38
N GLN A 316 0.27 -5.12 16.28
CA GLN A 316 -1.18 -5.11 16.51
C GLN A 316 -1.97 -4.37 15.41
N GLN A 317 -1.42 -3.29 14.86
CA GLN A 317 -2.15 -2.44 13.92
C GLN A 317 -1.97 -2.81 12.45
N LEU A 318 -0.83 -3.39 12.04
CA LEU A 318 -0.57 -3.77 10.65
C LEU A 318 -1.67 -4.65 10.01
N PRO A 319 -2.29 -5.64 10.69
CA PRO A 319 -3.37 -6.44 10.11
C PRO A 319 -4.63 -5.65 9.73
N LYS A 320 -4.79 -4.43 10.25
CA LYS A 320 -5.95 -3.56 10.03
C LYS A 320 -5.69 -2.51 8.94
N LEU A 321 -4.50 -2.49 8.37
CA LEU A 321 -4.07 -1.51 7.38
C LEU A 321 -4.13 -2.09 5.97
N ASN A 322 -4.27 -1.20 4.97
CA ASN A 322 -4.17 -1.62 3.58
C ASN A 322 -2.71 -1.92 3.20
N THR A 323 -2.52 -2.67 2.10
CA THR A 323 -1.19 -3.12 1.64
C THR A 323 -0.19 -1.98 1.45
N ILE A 324 -0.63 -0.82 0.96
CA ILE A 324 0.24 0.36 0.74
C ILE A 324 0.71 0.94 2.08
N GLN A 325 -0.18 1.08 3.06
CA GLN A 325 0.16 1.55 4.41
C GLN A 325 1.11 0.58 5.11
N VAL A 326 0.86 -0.72 5.01
CA VAL A 326 1.77 -1.76 5.53
C VAL A 326 3.15 -1.60 4.90
N LEU A 327 3.23 -1.50 3.56
CA LEU A 327 4.50 -1.29 2.86
C LEU A 327 5.25 -0.05 3.36
N MET A 328 4.57 1.10 3.43
CA MET A 328 5.18 2.36 3.89
C MET A 328 5.76 2.24 5.30
N LEU A 329 5.12 1.47 6.19
CA LEU A 329 5.61 1.22 7.55
C LEU A 329 6.78 0.23 7.59
N LEU A 330 6.71 -0.85 6.83
CA LEU A 330 7.79 -1.85 6.77
C LEU A 330 9.08 -1.29 6.17
N GLU A 331 8.97 -0.40 5.17
CA GLU A 331 10.14 0.28 4.57
C GLU A 331 10.90 1.18 5.56
N ARG A 332 10.30 1.48 6.72
CA ARG A 332 10.92 2.28 7.80
C ARG A 332 11.60 1.43 8.86
N LEU A 333 11.47 0.10 8.80
CA LEU A 333 12.23 -0.79 9.68
C LEU A 333 13.71 -0.71 9.32
N LYS A 334 14.56 -0.76 10.34
CA LYS A 334 16.02 -0.64 10.19
C LYS A 334 16.73 -1.46 11.26
N PRO A 335 17.95 -1.95 10.97
CA PRO A 335 18.87 -2.48 11.97
C PRO A 335 18.83 -1.70 13.30
N ASP A 336 18.55 -2.39 14.40
CA ASP A 336 18.69 -1.85 15.76
C ASP A 336 20.00 -2.35 16.36
N HIS A 337 20.82 -1.45 16.90
CA HIS A 337 22.13 -1.75 17.50
C HIS A 337 22.19 -1.42 19.00
N SER A 338 21.02 -1.23 19.63
CA SER A 338 20.94 -0.97 21.08
C SER A 338 21.24 -2.24 21.89
N ALA A 339 21.28 -2.11 23.22
CA ALA A 339 21.42 -3.24 24.12
C ALA A 339 20.32 -4.30 23.92
N ASP A 340 19.13 -3.89 23.46
CA ASP A 340 17.97 -4.77 23.23
C ASP A 340 17.88 -5.24 21.76
N SER A 341 18.92 -5.00 20.96
CA SER A 341 18.96 -5.28 19.51
C SER A 341 18.51 -6.69 19.13
N VAL A 342 18.85 -7.71 19.92
CA VAL A 342 18.45 -9.11 19.67
C VAL A 342 16.92 -9.24 19.62
N ALA A 343 16.24 -8.78 20.67
CA ALA A 343 14.78 -8.88 20.78
C ALA A 343 14.06 -7.94 19.80
N VAL A 344 14.58 -6.72 19.63
CA VAL A 344 14.04 -5.73 18.70
C VAL A 344 14.13 -6.25 17.26
N ASN A 345 15.31 -6.71 16.83
CA ASN A 345 15.52 -7.21 15.47
C ASN A 345 14.73 -8.49 15.20
N ALA A 346 14.57 -9.38 16.18
CA ALA A 346 13.73 -10.57 16.04
C ALA A 346 12.26 -10.21 15.74
N LEU A 347 11.71 -9.20 16.42
CA LEU A 347 10.35 -8.74 16.14
C LEU A 347 10.26 -8.05 14.77
N GLN A 348 11.24 -7.23 14.39
CA GLN A 348 11.27 -6.63 13.04
C GLN A 348 11.32 -7.69 11.94
N GLU A 349 12.16 -8.72 12.09
CA GLU A 349 12.25 -9.85 11.18
C GLU A 349 10.91 -10.59 11.06
N ALA A 350 10.26 -10.90 12.19
CA ALA A 350 8.97 -11.57 12.19
C ALA A 350 7.89 -10.75 11.44
N LEU A 351 7.87 -9.43 11.61
CA LEU A 351 6.97 -8.54 10.87
C LEU A 351 7.28 -8.57 9.37
N LEU A 352 8.55 -8.46 8.99
CA LEU A 352 8.96 -8.50 7.58
C LEU A 352 8.58 -9.83 6.92
N LEU A 353 8.93 -10.96 7.53
CA LEU A 353 8.62 -12.29 7.00
C LEU A 353 7.12 -12.53 6.82
N LYS A 354 6.30 -12.01 7.74
CA LYS A 354 4.84 -12.13 7.65
C LYS A 354 4.28 -11.40 6.43
N TYR A 355 4.70 -10.16 6.21
CA TYR A 355 4.04 -9.26 5.26
C TYR A 355 4.73 -9.14 3.90
N ILE A 356 6.01 -9.54 3.76
CA ILE A 356 6.72 -9.58 2.47
C ILE A 356 5.93 -10.35 1.40
N PRO A 357 5.40 -11.56 1.65
CA PRO A 357 4.68 -12.34 0.64
C PRO A 357 3.41 -11.65 0.11
N GLU A 358 2.84 -10.72 0.87
CA GLU A 358 1.64 -9.96 0.48
C GLU A 358 1.96 -8.74 -0.41
N GLN A 359 3.24 -8.43 -0.62
CA GLN A 359 3.68 -7.27 -1.40
C GLN A 359 3.98 -7.62 -2.86
N SER A 360 4.00 -6.60 -3.72
CA SER A 360 4.44 -6.75 -5.11
C SER A 360 5.90 -7.20 -5.21
N ASP A 361 6.29 -7.88 -6.28
CA ASP A 361 7.67 -8.36 -6.51
C ASP A 361 8.72 -7.24 -6.35
N TYR A 362 8.38 -6.02 -6.78
CA TYR A 362 9.25 -4.87 -6.62
C TYR A 362 9.48 -4.51 -5.14
N ALA A 363 8.40 -4.45 -4.37
CA ALA A 363 8.45 -4.16 -2.94
C ALA A 363 9.14 -5.29 -2.15
N GLN A 364 8.90 -6.55 -2.51
CA GLN A 364 9.58 -7.70 -1.91
C GLN A 364 11.10 -7.58 -2.02
N ARG A 365 11.65 -7.19 -3.19
CA ARG A 365 13.10 -6.97 -3.35
C ARG A 365 13.66 -5.88 -2.44
N ARG A 366 12.89 -4.82 -2.17
CA ARG A 366 13.30 -3.75 -1.26
C ARG A 366 13.27 -4.23 0.20
N LEU A 367 12.17 -4.84 0.62
CA LEU A 367 11.99 -5.34 1.98
C LEU A 367 12.95 -6.48 2.33
N ASN A 368 13.26 -7.36 1.37
CA ASN A 368 14.25 -8.43 1.55
C ASN A 368 15.66 -7.87 1.80
N ARG A 369 16.03 -6.71 1.25
CA ARG A 369 17.29 -6.05 1.59
C ARG A 369 17.31 -5.59 3.04
N THR A 370 16.23 -4.95 3.50
CA THR A 370 16.07 -4.56 4.91
C THR A 370 16.11 -5.78 5.84
N LEU A 371 15.42 -6.86 5.48
CA LEU A 371 15.43 -8.13 6.21
C LEU A 371 16.85 -8.69 6.33
N THR A 372 17.61 -8.74 5.24
CA THR A 372 19.02 -9.15 5.26
C THR A 372 19.84 -8.24 6.18
N SER A 373 19.69 -6.92 6.09
CA SER A 373 20.40 -5.99 6.97
C SER A 373 20.08 -6.21 8.46
N ILE A 374 18.81 -6.46 8.80
CA ILE A 374 18.36 -6.73 10.18
C ILE A 374 18.94 -8.07 10.69
N ARG A 375 18.90 -9.11 9.86
CA ARG A 375 19.52 -10.42 10.17
C ARG A 375 21.02 -10.28 10.43
N ASN A 376 21.69 -9.44 9.63
CA ASN A 376 23.13 -9.23 9.73
C ASN A 376 23.55 -8.55 11.03
N VAL A 377 22.66 -7.82 11.72
CA VAL A 377 22.98 -7.21 13.02
C VAL A 377 23.28 -8.28 14.08
N ASN A 378 22.50 -9.36 14.07
CA ASN A 378 22.66 -10.48 14.98
C ASN A 378 23.63 -11.54 14.43
N GLN A 379 24.20 -11.34 13.23
CA GLN A 379 25.30 -12.13 12.65
C GLN A 379 26.68 -11.48 12.89
N LYS A 380 26.89 -10.81 14.03
CA LYS A 380 28.24 -10.59 14.56
C LYS A 380 28.44 -11.54 15.74
N ASN A 381 29.14 -12.65 15.52
CA ASN A 381 29.47 -13.64 16.56
C ASN A 381 30.75 -14.43 16.23
N GLY A 382 31.82 -13.72 15.83
CA GLY A 382 33.13 -14.33 15.61
C GLY A 382 33.27 -15.26 14.38
N VAL A 383 34.17 -16.23 14.44
CA VAL A 383 34.61 -17.07 13.31
C VAL A 383 33.50 -18.02 12.85
N GLN A 384 33.16 -17.96 11.56
CA GLN A 384 32.15 -18.83 10.95
C GLN A 384 32.80 -20.04 10.30
N PHE A 385 32.86 -21.15 11.02
CA PHE A 385 33.49 -22.38 10.54
C PHE A 385 32.64 -23.14 9.50
N GLU A 386 33.31 -23.57 8.43
CA GLU A 386 32.78 -24.55 7.49
C GLU A 386 32.86 -25.95 8.09
N HIS A 387 31.90 -26.81 7.74
CA HIS A 387 31.85 -28.22 8.12
C HIS A 387 31.78 -29.10 6.87
N LEU A 388 32.86 -29.07 6.08
CA LEU A 388 32.97 -29.69 4.77
C LEU A 388 34.16 -30.65 4.70
N PRO A 389 34.19 -31.61 3.77
CA PRO A 389 35.38 -32.42 3.53
C PRO A 389 36.60 -31.54 3.23
N PHE A 390 37.79 -31.91 3.74
CA PHE A 390 39.02 -31.13 3.58
C PHE A 390 39.30 -30.71 2.12
N LYS A 391 39.17 -31.66 1.18
CA LYS A 391 39.39 -31.37 -0.26
C LYS A 391 38.42 -30.33 -0.81
N THR A 392 37.17 -30.33 -0.35
CA THR A 392 36.16 -29.34 -0.75
C THR A 392 36.50 -27.96 -0.18
N ALA A 393 36.89 -27.90 1.10
CA ALA A 393 37.30 -26.64 1.73
C ALA A 393 38.55 -26.04 1.08
N LEU A 394 39.53 -26.88 0.70
CA LEU A 394 40.72 -26.44 -0.04
C LEU A 394 40.37 -25.90 -1.44
N GLY A 395 39.44 -26.54 -2.15
CA GLY A 395 38.90 -26.04 -3.42
C GLY A 395 38.22 -24.67 -3.26
N MET A 396 37.44 -24.47 -2.19
CA MET A 396 36.82 -23.19 -1.86
C MET A 396 37.85 -22.10 -1.54
N ALA A 397 38.90 -22.44 -0.79
CA ALA A 397 39.98 -21.51 -0.47
C ALA A 397 40.68 -21.01 -1.75
N LYS A 398 40.96 -21.92 -2.69
CA LYS A 398 41.52 -21.59 -4.01
C LYS A 398 40.58 -20.70 -4.84
N LEU A 399 39.28 -20.97 -4.85
CA LEU A 399 38.29 -20.16 -5.58
C LEU A 399 38.11 -18.75 -4.98
N LYS A 400 38.18 -18.63 -3.65
CA LYS A 400 38.02 -17.36 -2.92
C LYS A 400 39.32 -16.58 -2.78
N ASP A 401 40.41 -17.08 -3.35
CA ASP A 401 41.77 -16.52 -3.26
C ASP A 401 42.28 -16.34 -1.82
N LYS A 402 41.99 -17.31 -0.93
CA LYS A 402 42.31 -17.27 0.51
C LYS A 402 43.14 -18.47 0.95
N TYR A 403 43.77 -18.37 2.11
CA TYR A 403 44.35 -19.55 2.80
C TYR A 403 43.24 -20.44 3.36
N LEU A 404 43.54 -21.70 3.65
CA LEU A 404 42.65 -22.60 4.40
C LEU A 404 43.15 -22.69 5.84
N PHE A 405 42.30 -22.35 6.80
CA PHE A 405 42.56 -22.56 8.23
C PHE A 405 41.77 -23.78 8.70
N VAL A 406 42.39 -24.70 9.42
CA VAL A 406 41.75 -25.92 9.93
C VAL A 406 41.90 -25.97 11.44
N ASP A 407 40.78 -25.87 12.16
CA ASP A 407 40.67 -26.17 13.60
C ASP A 407 40.38 -27.65 13.81
N VAL A 408 41.38 -28.39 14.31
CA VAL A 408 41.26 -29.80 14.64
C VAL A 408 40.99 -29.95 16.13
N TYR A 409 39.81 -30.45 16.47
CA TYR A 409 39.31 -30.57 17.85
C TYR A 409 38.88 -32.00 18.18
N ALA A 410 38.56 -32.24 19.45
CA ALA A 410 37.84 -33.41 19.93
C ALA A 410 36.64 -32.98 20.78
N THR A 411 35.53 -33.72 20.73
CA THR A 411 34.27 -33.34 21.42
C THR A 411 34.40 -33.19 22.95
N TRP A 412 35.30 -33.97 23.56
CA TRP A 412 35.61 -33.93 25.00
C TRP A 412 36.69 -32.91 25.38
N CYS A 413 37.31 -32.22 24.42
CA CYS A 413 38.41 -31.30 24.65
C CYS A 413 37.96 -29.98 25.31
N GLY A 414 38.27 -29.80 26.60
CA GLY A 414 38.02 -28.56 27.33
C GLY A 414 38.74 -27.33 26.74
N PRO A 415 40.07 -27.39 26.47
CA PRO A 415 40.81 -26.28 25.85
C PRO A 415 40.28 -25.83 24.48
N CYS A 416 39.70 -26.75 23.70
CA CYS A 416 39.07 -26.45 22.42
C CYS A 416 37.82 -25.57 22.63
N LYS A 417 36.96 -25.94 23.60
CA LYS A 417 35.79 -25.13 23.99
C LYS A 417 36.20 -23.76 24.53
N GLN A 418 37.34 -23.68 25.21
CA GLN A 418 37.88 -22.40 25.66
C GLN A 418 38.22 -21.49 24.47
N MET A 419 38.91 -22.02 23.45
CA MET A 419 39.19 -21.25 22.22
C MET A 419 37.91 -20.80 21.52
N ASP A 420 36.88 -21.66 21.45
CA ASP A 420 35.58 -21.30 20.87
C ASP A 420 34.94 -20.07 21.55
N MET A 421 34.96 -20.04 22.89
CA MET A 421 34.32 -18.97 23.68
C MET A 421 35.17 -17.70 23.78
N ASP A 422 36.47 -17.85 24.02
CA ASP A 422 37.34 -16.73 24.40
C ASP A 422 37.96 -16.05 23.18
N VAL A 423 38.13 -16.79 22.08
CA VAL A 423 38.84 -16.32 20.87
C VAL A 423 37.92 -16.33 19.66
N PHE A 424 37.37 -17.48 19.30
CA PHE A 424 36.60 -17.59 18.07
C PHE A 424 35.24 -16.90 18.14
N ALA A 425 34.70 -16.60 19.33
CA ALA A 425 33.50 -15.78 19.47
C ALA A 425 33.76 -14.26 19.31
N LYS A 426 35.03 -13.81 19.22
CA LYS A 426 35.36 -12.38 19.16
C LYS A 426 35.24 -11.83 17.74
N ASP A 427 34.60 -10.68 17.61
CA ASP A 427 34.40 -10.00 16.33
C ASP A 427 35.71 -9.70 15.59
N GLU A 428 36.74 -9.22 16.30
CA GLU A 428 38.05 -8.91 15.69
C GLU A 428 38.75 -10.12 15.09
N VAL A 429 38.55 -11.31 15.69
CA VAL A 429 39.07 -12.58 15.15
C VAL A 429 38.24 -13.01 13.94
N GLY A 430 36.91 -12.90 14.06
CA GLY A 430 36.00 -13.15 12.95
C GLY A 430 36.33 -12.29 11.73
N GLU A 431 36.47 -10.98 11.89
CA GLU A 431 36.77 -10.04 10.81
C GLU A 431 38.11 -10.36 10.13
N PHE A 432 39.16 -10.63 10.91
CA PHE A 432 40.46 -11.08 10.38
C PHE A 432 40.31 -12.36 9.56
N MET A 433 39.66 -13.38 10.11
CA MET A 433 39.55 -14.67 9.43
C MET A 433 38.70 -14.60 8.16
N HIS A 434 37.60 -13.83 8.16
CA HIS A 434 36.79 -13.61 6.96
C HIS A 434 37.58 -12.93 5.85
N GLN A 435 38.55 -12.08 6.15
CA GLN A 435 39.37 -11.40 5.14
C GLN A 435 40.44 -12.34 4.55
N HIS A 436 41.08 -13.16 5.37
CA HIS A 436 42.32 -13.85 4.98
C HIS A 436 42.18 -15.35 4.73
N VAL A 437 41.20 -16.02 5.35
CA VAL A 437 41.11 -17.49 5.34
C VAL A 437 39.70 -18.02 5.04
N VAL A 438 39.64 -19.29 4.65
CA VAL A 438 38.45 -20.14 4.79
C VAL A 438 38.63 -20.96 6.07
N PRO A 439 37.83 -20.73 7.13
CA PRO A 439 37.93 -21.50 8.36
C PRO A 439 37.16 -22.83 8.26
N LEU A 440 37.83 -23.95 8.50
CA LEU A 440 37.28 -25.30 8.53
C LEU A 440 37.38 -25.85 9.96
N LYS A 441 36.32 -26.48 10.46
CA LYS A 441 36.34 -27.16 11.76
C LYS A 441 36.19 -28.66 11.60
N MET A 442 37.16 -29.41 12.13
CA MET A 442 37.29 -30.85 11.92
C MET A 442 37.41 -31.60 13.25
N ASP A 443 36.50 -32.54 13.49
CA ASP A 443 36.62 -33.46 14.63
C ASP A 443 37.65 -34.54 14.29
N GLY A 444 38.78 -34.55 15.00
CA GLY A 444 39.85 -35.52 14.78
C GLY A 444 39.45 -36.95 15.17
N GLU A 445 38.44 -37.11 16.04
CA GLU A 445 38.01 -38.40 16.58
C GLU A 445 36.91 -39.07 15.74
N SER A 446 36.48 -38.45 14.63
CA SER A 446 35.42 -38.98 13.78
C SER A 446 35.69 -38.77 12.29
N GLY A 447 34.95 -39.51 11.45
CA GLY A 447 34.96 -39.34 9.99
C GLY A 447 36.36 -39.31 9.35
N GLU A 448 36.57 -38.35 8.45
CA GLU A 448 37.85 -38.10 7.78
C GLU A 448 38.96 -37.62 8.73
N GLY A 449 38.59 -37.06 9.89
CA GLY A 449 39.52 -36.53 10.88
C GLY A 449 40.52 -37.57 11.39
N LYS A 450 40.11 -38.83 11.57
CA LYS A 450 41.01 -39.91 12.01
C LYS A 450 42.17 -40.16 11.05
N ALA A 451 41.92 -40.06 9.74
CA ALA A 451 42.96 -40.18 8.73
C ALA A 451 43.81 -38.92 8.69
N PHE A 452 43.17 -37.76 8.78
CA PHE A 452 43.81 -36.44 8.81
C PHE A 452 44.84 -36.31 9.95
N LEU A 453 44.53 -36.81 11.15
CA LEU A 453 45.47 -36.82 12.28
C LEU A 453 46.78 -37.55 11.95
N LYS A 454 46.68 -38.72 11.30
CA LYS A 454 47.84 -39.54 10.93
C LYS A 454 48.64 -38.88 9.81
N GLU A 455 47.95 -38.36 8.79
CA GLU A 455 48.57 -37.71 7.64
C GLU A 455 49.36 -36.46 8.04
N HIS A 456 48.83 -35.67 8.98
CA HIS A 456 49.44 -34.41 9.42
C HIS A 456 50.22 -34.48 10.74
N ASN A 457 50.44 -35.69 11.27
CA ASN A 457 51.14 -35.96 12.53
C ASN A 457 50.62 -35.11 13.71
N ILE A 458 49.30 -35.11 13.92
CA ILE A 458 48.65 -34.36 14.99
C ILE A 458 48.55 -35.23 16.24
N THR A 459 49.16 -34.79 17.34
CA THR A 459 49.26 -35.56 18.60
C THR A 459 48.62 -34.88 19.80
N ALA A 460 48.06 -33.68 19.64
CA ALA A 460 47.43 -32.90 20.71
C ALA A 460 46.26 -32.04 20.20
N TYR A 461 45.36 -31.67 21.11
CA TYR A 461 44.22 -30.78 20.84
C TYR A 461 44.23 -29.53 21.75
N PRO A 462 43.73 -28.37 21.27
CA PRO A 462 43.42 -28.07 19.87
C PRO A 462 44.73 -27.94 19.06
N THR A 463 44.66 -28.34 17.78
CA THR A 463 45.72 -28.05 16.80
C THR A 463 45.11 -27.29 15.63
N PHE A 464 45.73 -26.17 15.27
CA PHE A 464 45.31 -25.32 14.15
C PHE A 464 46.33 -25.39 13.03
N LEU A 465 45.91 -25.67 11.80
CA LEU A 465 46.77 -25.73 10.63
C LEU A 465 46.38 -24.66 9.61
N VAL A 466 47.35 -24.09 8.91
CA VAL A 466 47.14 -23.14 7.82
C VAL A 466 47.75 -23.70 6.55
N PHE A 467 46.96 -23.75 5.47
CA PHE A 467 47.38 -24.21 4.15
C PHE A 467 47.27 -23.09 3.12
N ASN A 468 48.23 -23.02 2.20
CA ASN A 468 48.16 -22.12 1.06
C ASN A 468 47.23 -22.66 -0.05
N LYS A 469 47.10 -21.90 -1.14
CA LYS A 469 46.18 -22.18 -2.26
C LYS A 469 46.55 -23.46 -3.03
N GLU A 470 47.78 -23.94 -2.89
CA GLU A 470 48.29 -25.19 -3.47
C GLU A 470 48.10 -26.40 -2.53
N GLY A 471 47.59 -26.20 -1.32
CA GLY A 471 47.41 -27.26 -0.33
C GLY A 471 48.66 -27.59 0.49
N LYS A 472 49.70 -26.75 0.46
CA LYS A 472 50.88 -26.90 1.30
C LYS A 472 50.64 -26.27 2.68
N GLU A 473 50.96 -27.00 3.74
CA GLU A 473 50.96 -26.46 5.11
C GLU A 473 52.02 -25.35 5.23
N VAL A 474 51.59 -24.15 5.61
CA VAL A 474 52.45 -22.96 5.80
C VAL A 474 52.62 -22.56 7.26
N GLY A 475 51.81 -23.12 8.16
CA GLY A 475 51.94 -22.87 9.59
C GLY A 475 51.04 -23.77 10.43
N ARG A 476 51.42 -23.93 11.71
CA ARG A 476 50.62 -24.63 12.72
C ARG A 476 50.74 -24.02 14.11
N LEU A 477 49.69 -24.16 14.89
CA LEU A 477 49.59 -23.74 16.30
C LEU A 477 49.01 -24.88 17.14
N VAL A 478 49.48 -25.02 18.37
CA VAL A 478 49.05 -26.08 19.29
C VAL A 478 48.76 -25.46 20.66
N GLY A 479 47.56 -25.71 21.18
CA GLY A 479 47.14 -25.22 22.49
C GLY A 479 46.30 -23.94 22.46
N VAL A 480 46.16 -23.30 23.62
CA VAL A 480 45.28 -22.12 23.84
C VAL A 480 46.07 -20.82 23.71
N TYR A 481 45.45 -19.80 23.13
CA TYR A 481 46.07 -18.48 22.92
C TYR A 481 45.12 -17.36 23.33
N ALA A 482 45.68 -16.23 23.75
CA ALA A 482 44.92 -14.98 23.84
C ALA A 482 44.70 -14.38 22.44
N VAL A 483 43.64 -13.59 22.28
CA VAL A 483 43.17 -13.07 20.97
C VAL A 483 44.28 -12.40 20.16
N ASN A 484 44.97 -11.40 20.74
CA ASN A 484 46.02 -10.65 20.03
C ASN A 484 47.18 -11.56 19.60
N THR A 485 47.63 -12.45 20.48
CA THR A 485 48.72 -13.39 20.17
C THR A 485 48.33 -14.38 19.08
N PHE A 486 47.07 -14.82 19.08
CA PHE A 486 46.56 -15.73 18.08
C PHE A 486 46.55 -15.09 16.68
N ILE A 487 46.02 -13.87 16.56
CA ILE A 487 45.99 -13.12 15.29
C ILE A 487 47.40 -12.86 14.75
N GLU A 488 48.33 -12.40 15.59
CA GLU A 488 49.70 -12.10 15.16
C GLU A 488 50.45 -13.35 14.67
N LYS A 489 50.23 -14.49 15.34
CA LYS A 489 50.79 -15.77 14.87
C LYS A 489 50.22 -16.19 13.53
N LEU A 490 48.91 -16.05 13.31
CA LEU A 490 48.29 -16.37 12.02
C LEU A 490 48.83 -15.47 10.89
N LYS A 491 48.97 -14.16 11.12
CA LYS A 491 49.56 -13.23 10.15
C LYS A 491 50.97 -13.65 9.73
N SER A 492 51.78 -14.17 10.64
CA SER A 492 53.15 -14.59 10.36
C SER A 492 53.25 -15.76 9.35
N PHE A 493 52.19 -16.55 9.18
CA PHE A 493 52.16 -17.67 8.23
C PHE A 493 51.68 -17.26 6.83
N MET A 494 51.18 -16.04 6.66
CA MET A 494 50.48 -15.57 5.46
C MET A 494 51.29 -14.52 4.66
N GLN A 495 52.59 -14.42 4.93
CA GLN A 495 53.52 -13.46 4.32
C GLN A 495 54.01 -13.89 2.94
#